data_AF-A0A120A130-F1
#
_entry.id   AF-A0A120A130-F1
#
_cell.length_a   1.000
_cell.length_b   1.000
_cell.length_c   1.000
_cell.angle_alpha   90.00
_cell.angle_beta   90.00
_cell.angle_gamma   90.00
#
_symmetry.space_group_name_H-M   'P 1'
#
loop_
_entity.id
_entity.type
_entity.pdbx_description
1 polymer ?
#
loop_
_entity_poly.entity_id
_entity_poly.type
_entity_poly.pdbx_seq_one_letter_code
_entity_poly.pdbx_strand_id
1 'polypeptide(L)' 'MIPILRKVGWELNPNDKVVNKILSMCEKNNGMCPCHNTGEDTKCPCSDYREKDMCHCALYVKIEK' A
#
# COMPACT_ATOMS: atom_id res chain seq x y z
N MET A 1 8.92 7.10 8.59
CA MET A 1 7.66 6.41 8.87
C MET A 1 6.66 6.72 7.77
N ILE A 2 6.17 5.68 7.09
CA ILE A 2 5.19 5.81 6.00
C ILE A 2 3.80 6.07 6.59
N PRO A 3 3.03 7.05 6.09
CA PRO A 3 1.68 7.28 6.58
C PRO A 3 0.77 6.09 6.21
N ILE A 4 0.01 5.60 7.19
CA ILE A 4 -1.01 4.57 6.98
C ILE A 4 -2.33 5.26 6.67
N LEU A 5 -2.92 4.94 5.51
CA LEU A 5 -4.23 5.44 5.10
C LEU A 5 -5.22 4.28 5.07
N ARG A 6 -6.24 4.32 5.91
CA ARG A 6 -7.33 3.33 5.90
C ARG A 6 -8.55 3.93 5.21
N LYS A 7 -8.89 3.39 4.04
CA LYS A 7 -10.13 3.70 3.32
C LYS A 7 -11.27 2.81 3.82
N VAL A 8 -12.50 3.30 3.77
CA VAL A 8 -13.69 2.48 4.10
C VAL A 8 -13.74 1.27 3.17
N GLY A 9 -13.94 0.07 3.74
CA GLY A 9 -13.93 -1.18 2.99
C GLY A 9 -12.54 -1.73 2.66
N TRP A 10 -11.49 -1.15 3.25
CA TRP A 10 -10.11 -1.62 3.10
C TRP A 10 -9.43 -1.78 4.46
N GLU A 11 -8.62 -2.82 4.58
CA GLU A 11 -7.77 -3.08 5.73
C GLU A 11 -6.31 -3.26 5.32
N LEU A 12 -5.41 -3.21 6.29
CA LEU A 12 -4.05 -3.70 6.06
C LEU A 12 -4.10 -5.21 5.86
N ASN A 13 -3.10 -5.74 5.14
CA ASN A 13 -2.95 -7.17 5.00
C ASN A 13 -3.00 -7.85 6.40
N PRO A 14 -3.82 -8.89 6.61
CA PRO A 14 -3.90 -9.56 7.91
C PRO A 14 -2.60 -10.27 8.30
N ASN A 15 -1.69 -10.49 7.36
CA ASN A 15 -0.38 -11.04 7.64
C ASN A 15 0.63 -9.92 7.94
N ASP A 16 0.93 -9.72 9.22
CA ASP A 16 1.90 -8.71 9.69
C ASP A 16 3.29 -8.86 9.07
N LYS A 17 3.72 -10.06 8.70
CA LYS A 17 5.02 -10.25 8.02
C LYS A 17 5.02 -9.58 6.64
N VAL A 18 3.89 -9.63 5.93
CA VAL A 18 3.71 -8.96 4.63
C VAL A 18 3.68 -7.45 4.84
N VAL A 19 2.90 -6.96 5.80
CA VAL A 19 2.81 -5.54 6.13
C VAL A 19 4.20 -4.97 6.46
N ASN A 20 4.91 -5.59 7.41
CA ASN A 20 6.23 -5.14 7.85
C ASN A 20 7.27 -5.18 6.72
N LYS A 21 7.25 -6.22 5.89
CA LYS A 21 8.13 -6.31 4.72
C LYS A 21 7.88 -5.17 3.75
N ILE A 22 6.62 -4.89 3.40
CA ILE A 22 6.27 -3.82 2.45
C ILE A 22 6.64 -2.46 3.00
N LEU A 23 6.27 -2.16 4.25
CA LEU A 23 6.59 -0.87 4.88
C LEU A 23 8.11 -0.66 4.96
N SER A 24 8.88 -1.68 5.33
CA SER A 24 10.35 -1.59 5.34
C SER A 24 10.93 -1.31 3.95
N MET A 25 10.39 -1.94 2.90
CA MET A 25 10.81 -1.66 1.52
C MET A 25 10.42 -0.25 1.08
N CYS A 26 9.22 0.23 1.44
CA CYS A 26 8.82 1.62 1.20
C CYS A 26 9.81 2.58 1.87
N GLU A 27 10.17 2.35 3.14
CA GLU A 27 11.10 3.22 3.87
C GLU A 27 12.49 3.24 3.24
N LYS A 28 13.01 2.08 2.81
CA LYS A 28 14.27 1.98 2.06
C LYS A 28 14.20 2.66 0.70
N ASN A 29 13.01 2.76 0.11
CA ASN A 29 12.76 3.37 -1.20
C ASN A 29 12.21 4.80 -1.10
N ASN A 30 12.63 5.58 -0.08
CA ASN A 30 12.22 6.98 0.12
C ASN A 30 10.68 7.19 0.18
N GLY A 31 9.97 6.18 0.65
CA GLY A 31 8.52 6.13 0.75
C GLY A 31 7.78 5.73 -0.52
N MET A 32 8.47 5.37 -1.60
CA MET A 32 7.87 4.91 -2.85
C MET A 32 7.37 3.47 -2.75
N CYS A 33 6.27 3.12 -3.40
CA CYS A 33 5.75 1.74 -3.42
C CYS A 33 6.86 0.81 -3.92
N PRO A 34 7.14 -0.30 -3.23
CA PRO A 34 8.09 -1.29 -3.70
C PRO A 34 7.52 -2.14 -4.85
N CYS A 35 6.22 -1.98 -5.15
CA CYS A 35 5.59 -2.55 -6.31
C CYS A 35 5.92 -1.75 -7.57
N HIS A 36 6.17 -2.44 -8.68
CA HIS A 36 6.30 -1.85 -10.01
C HIS A 36 4.96 -1.33 -10.59
N ASN A 37 4.13 -0.70 -9.75
CA ASN A 37 2.91 -0.03 -10.19
C ASN A 37 3.26 1.14 -11.13
N THR A 38 2.41 1.36 -12.13
CA THR A 38 2.57 2.41 -13.14
C THR A 38 1.64 3.59 -12.89
N GLY A 39 1.19 3.78 -11.64
CA GLY A 39 0.41 4.94 -11.22
C GLY A 39 1.18 6.25 -11.35
N GLU A 40 0.47 7.38 -11.42
CA GLU A 40 1.05 8.71 -11.62
C GLU A 40 1.93 9.14 -10.45
N ASP A 41 1.45 8.90 -9.23
CA ASP A 41 2.23 9.03 -7.99
C ASP A 41 2.41 7.65 -7.36
N THR A 42 3.67 7.25 -7.23
CA THR A 42 4.05 5.96 -6.66
C THR A 42 4.44 6.06 -5.18
N LYS A 43 4.42 7.24 -4.54
CA LYS A 43 4.67 7.38 -3.10
C LYS A 43 3.58 6.70 -2.29
N CYS A 44 3.95 5.77 -1.41
CA CYS A 44 3.00 4.99 -0.62
C CYS A 44 2.33 5.86 0.47
N PRO A 45 0.98 5.87 0.58
CA PRO A 45 0.01 5.15 -0.25
C PRO A 45 -0.13 5.75 -1.66
N CYS A 46 0.10 4.94 -2.69
CA CYS A 46 0.19 5.41 -4.08
C CYS A 46 -1.16 5.83 -4.66
N SER A 47 -1.12 6.59 -5.75
CA SER A 47 -2.29 7.06 -6.50
C SER A 47 -3.25 5.92 -6.87
N ASP A 48 -2.74 4.77 -7.34
CA ASP A 48 -3.59 3.62 -7.68
C ASP A 48 -4.42 3.13 -6.48
N TYR A 49 -3.88 3.14 -5.27
CA TYR A 49 -4.64 2.80 -4.07
C TYR A 49 -5.60 3.92 -3.67
N ARG A 50 -5.11 5.17 -3.66
CA ARG A 50 -5.87 6.34 -3.22
C ARG A 50 -7.10 6.57 -4.11
N GLU A 51 -6.93 6.47 -5.43
CA GLU A 51 -7.87 6.98 -6.43
C GLU A 51 -8.50 5.87 -7.28
N LYS A 52 -7.78 4.79 -7.58
CA LYS A 52 -8.26 3.70 -8.44
C LYS A 52 -8.71 2.46 -7.68
N ASP A 53 -8.74 2.52 -6.35
CA ASP A 53 -9.12 1.40 -5.49
C ASP A 53 -8.32 0.11 -5.81
N MET A 54 -7.00 0.26 -5.99
CA MET A 54 -6.11 -0.83 -6.37
C MET A 54 -4.77 -0.78 -5.61
N CYS A 55 -4.51 -1.80 -4.79
CA CYS A 55 -3.22 -1.97 -4.11
C CYS A 55 -2.50 -3.22 -4.62
N HIS A 56 -1.54 -3.03 -5.54
CA HIS A 56 -0.82 -4.11 -6.20
C HIS A 56 0.11 -4.91 -5.26
N CYS A 57 0.68 -4.27 -4.25
CA CYS A 57 1.58 -4.93 -3.31
C CYS A 57 0.85 -5.72 -2.22
N ALA A 58 -0.49 -5.68 -2.19
CA ALA A 58 -1.33 -6.25 -1.14
C ALA A 58 -1.04 -5.69 0.27
N LEU A 59 -0.46 -4.48 0.41
CA LEU A 59 -0.39 -3.80 1.71
C LEU A 59 -1.79 -3.48 2.24
N TYR A 60 -2.66 -3.00 1.35
CA TYR A 60 -4.07 -2.76 1.61
C TYR A 60 -4.89 -3.81 0.86
N VAL A 61 -5.82 -4.46 1.55
CA VAL A 61 -6.72 -5.47 0.99
C VAL A 61 -8.17 -4.99 1.12
N LYS A 62 -8.99 -5.25 0.10
CA LYS A 62 -10.43 -4.99 0.19
C LYS A 62 -11.04 -5.98 1.15
N ILE A 63 -11.89 -5.50 2.04
CA ILE A 63 -12.75 -6.36 2.85
C ILE A 63 -13.87 -6.82 1.93
N GLU A 64 -13.80 -8.06 1.46
CA GLU A 64 -14.96 -8.70 0.84
C GLU A 64 -16.00 -8.96 1.95
N LYS A 65 -17.23 -8.48 1.73
CA LYS A 65 -18.36 -8.74 2.62
C LYS A 65 -19.03 -10.06 2.26
#